data_AF-S6FVF5-F1
#
_entry.id   AF-S6FVF5-F1
#
_cell.length_a   1.000
_cell.length_b   1.000
_cell.length_c   1.000
_cell.angle_alpha   90.00
_cell.angle_beta   90.00
_cell.angle_gamma   90.00
#
_symmetry.space_group_name_H-M   'P 1'
#
loop_
_entity.id
_entity.type
_entity.pdbx_description
1 polymer ?
#
loop_
_entity_poly.entity_id
_entity_poly.type
_entity_poly.pdbx_seq_one_letter_code
_entity_poly.pdbx_strand_id
1 'polypeptide(L)'
;MEQKRWIFPDYLVQGTKGTVYICEKKGGKNADIDDYSRAKFEAVKDYAENFTKDKKFAFIRPDRSRLVYSNTEYDKDLSNPDIWRAIEELFE
;
A
#
# COMPACT_ATOMS: atom_id res chain seq x y z
N MET A 1 15.19 16.82 -14.52
CA MET A 1 15.04 15.50 -15.17
C MET A 1 14.45 14.57 -14.12
N GLU A 2 13.21 14.15 -14.33
CA GLU A 2 12.50 13.26 -13.40
C GLU A 2 13.11 11.85 -13.52
N GLN A 3 13.81 11.38 -12.49
CA GLN A 3 14.31 10.00 -12.48
C GLN A 3 13.10 9.06 -12.38
N LYS A 4 12.73 8.42 -13.49
CA LYS A 4 11.83 7.26 -13.47
C LYS A 4 12.51 6.14 -12.68
N ARG A 5 12.15 6.02 -11.41
CA ARG A 5 12.54 4.91 -10.56
C ARG A 5 11.62 3.73 -10.83
N TRP A 6 12.24 2.57 -10.99
CA TRP A 6 11.51 1.32 -11.13
C TRP A 6 10.96 0.96 -9.75
N ILE A 7 9.70 0.55 -9.70
CA ILE A 7 9.07 0.11 -8.46
C ILE A 7 8.96 -1.40 -8.50
N PHE A 8 9.43 -2.01 -7.42
CA PHE A 8 9.32 -3.43 -7.17
C PHE A 8 8.51 -3.56 -5.89
N PRO A 9 7.24 -4.03 -5.96
CA PRO A 9 6.43 -4.21 -4.78
C PRO A 9 7.07 -5.26 -3.87
N ASP A 10 6.96 -5.07 -2.56
CA ASP A 10 7.51 -6.02 -1.59
C ASP A 10 6.88 -7.41 -1.70
N TYR A 11 5.57 -7.49 -2.01
CA TYR A 11 4.86 -8.76 -2.14
C TYR A 11 3.83 -8.75 -3.27
N LEU A 12 3.62 -9.92 -3.86
CA LEU A 12 2.43 -10.27 -4.63
C LEU A 12 1.67 -11.35 -3.88
N VAL A 13 0.43 -11.07 -3.49
CA VAL A 13 -0.40 -11.99 -2.68
C VAL A 13 -1.63 -12.39 -3.48
N GLN A 14 -1.93 -13.69 -3.56
CA GLN A 14 -3.20 -14.15 -4.12
C GLN A 14 -4.15 -14.54 -2.99
N GLY A 15 -5.32 -13.89 -2.95
CA GLY A 15 -6.40 -14.26 -2.04
C GLY A 15 -7.06 -15.56 -2.46
N THR A 16 -7.83 -16.17 -1.55
CA THR A 16 -8.51 -17.46 -1.79
C THR A 16 -9.53 -17.43 -2.94
N LYS A 17 -10.05 -16.24 -3.28
CA LYS A 17 -10.95 -16.00 -4.43
C LYS A 17 -10.21 -15.75 -5.75
N GLY A 18 -8.89 -15.89 -5.78
CA GLY A 18 -8.06 -15.73 -6.99
C GLY A 18 -7.57 -14.30 -7.28
N THR A 19 -8.13 -13.28 -6.62
CA THR A 19 -7.67 -11.89 -6.72
C THR A 19 -6.21 -11.76 -6.30
N VAL A 20 -5.41 -11.11 -7.15
CA VAL A 20 -4.00 -10.80 -6.86
C VAL A 20 -3.86 -9.37 -6.34
N TYR A 21 -3.07 -9.21 -5.29
CA TYR A 21 -2.79 -7.97 -4.59
C TYR A 21 -1.30 -7.62 -4.73
N ILE A 22 -1.04 -6.40 -5.17
CA ILE A 22 0.27 -5.78 -5.23
C ILE A 22 0.48 -5.04 -3.91
N CYS A 23 1.38 -5.54 -3.06
CA CYS A 23 1.54 -5.04 -1.70
C CYS A 23 2.90 -4.39 -1.52
N GLU A 24 2.92 -3.13 -1.09
CA GLU A 24 4.12 -2.42 -0.64
C GLU A 24 4.02 -2.21 0.86
N LYS A 25 5.06 -2.59 1.61
CA LYS A 25 5.11 -2.37 3.06
C LYS A 25 5.92 -1.13 3.41
N LYS A 26 5.58 -0.51 4.53
CA LYS A 26 6.37 0.54 5.16
C LYS A 26 6.54 0.28 6.65
N GLY A 27 7.52 1.00 7.21
CA GLY A 27 7.71 1.06 8.65
C GLY A 27 6.51 1.67 9.36
N GLY A 28 6.39 1.39 10.65
CA GLY A 28 5.34 1.95 11.49
C GLY A 28 5.46 3.46 11.66
N LYS A 29 4.53 4.04 12.43
CA LYS A 29 4.38 5.50 12.63
C LYS A 29 5.69 6.26 12.92
N ASN A 30 6.65 5.66 13.62
CA ASN A 30 7.92 6.29 14.01
C ASN A 30 9.12 5.94 13.11
N ALA A 31 8.93 5.09 12.10
CA ALA A 31 9.97 4.68 11.15
C ALA A 31 9.80 5.36 9.78
N ASP A 32 8.76 6.16 9.61
CA ASP A 32 8.43 6.86 8.37
C ASP A 32 9.02 8.28 8.40
N ILE A 33 10.36 8.32 8.35
CA ILE A 33 11.18 9.55 8.40
C ILE A 33 11.36 10.14 6.99
N ASP A 34 10.72 9.55 5.97
CA ASP A 34 11.05 9.79 4.57
C ASP A 34 9.87 10.40 3.81
N ASP A 35 10.09 11.54 3.16
CA ASP A 35 9.10 12.20 2.30
C ASP A 35 8.78 11.38 1.04
N TYR A 36 9.52 10.30 0.80
CA TYR A 36 9.34 9.41 -0.35
C TYR A 36 8.16 8.44 -0.24
N SER A 37 7.56 8.25 0.95
CA SER A 37 6.47 7.29 1.14
C SER A 37 5.23 7.61 0.31
N ARG A 38 4.87 8.89 0.16
CA ARG A 38 3.79 9.31 -0.74
C ARG A 38 4.11 8.98 -2.20
N ALA A 39 5.32 9.28 -2.66
CA ALA A 39 5.72 8.99 -4.04
C ALA A 39 5.65 7.49 -4.37
N LYS A 40 6.06 6.62 -3.43
CA LYS A 40 5.90 5.18 -3.57
C LYS A 40 4.45 4.74 -3.60
N PHE A 41 3.62 5.29 -2.71
CA PHE A 41 2.18 5.00 -2.70
C PHE A 41 1.55 5.34 -4.06
N GLU A 42 1.75 6.57 -4.55
CA GLU A 42 1.14 7.03 -5.81
C GLU A 42 1.58 6.19 -6.99
N ALA A 43 2.85 5.77 -7.04
CA ALA A 43 3.35 5.01 -8.16
C ALA A 43 2.94 3.52 -8.11
N VAL A 44 2.73 2.93 -6.93
CA VAL A 44 2.08 1.59 -6.81
C VAL A 44 0.60 1.67 -7.22
N LYS A 45 -0.10 2.72 -6.80
CA LYS A 45 -1.50 2.98 -7.18
C LYS A 45 -1.63 3.15 -8.69
N ASP A 46 -0.83 4.03 -9.28
CA ASP A 46 -0.78 4.27 -10.73
C ASP A 46 -0.49 2.97 -11.50
N TYR A 47 0.49 2.18 -11.04
CA TYR A 47 0.79 0.90 -11.65
C TYR A 47 -0.42 -0.05 -11.64
N ALA A 48 -1.09 -0.17 -10.49
CA ALA A 48 -2.24 -1.05 -10.35
C ALA A 48 -3.44 -0.61 -11.21
N GLU A 49 -3.77 0.68 -11.19
CA GLU A 49 -4.93 1.24 -11.89
C GLU A 49 -4.73 1.28 -13.41
N ASN A 50 -3.52 1.60 -13.87
CA ASN A 50 -3.26 1.85 -15.30
C ASN A 50 -2.65 0.66 -16.04
N PHE A 51 -1.97 -0.26 -15.35
CA PHE A 51 -1.21 -1.33 -16.01
C PHE A 51 -1.64 -2.76 -15.62
N THR A 52 -2.30 -2.95 -14.48
CA THR A 52 -2.75 -4.27 -14.01
C THR A 52 -4.20 -4.28 -13.55
N LYS A 53 -5.13 -3.99 -14.48
CA LYS A 53 -6.57 -3.77 -14.19
C LYS A 53 -7.28 -4.94 -13.49
N ASP A 54 -6.74 -6.16 -13.57
CA ASP A 54 -7.23 -7.37 -12.91
C ASP A 54 -6.69 -7.55 -11.48
N LYS A 55 -5.79 -6.65 -11.03
CA LYS A 55 -5.12 -6.71 -9.74
C LYS A 55 -5.52 -5.54 -8.87
N LYS A 56 -5.45 -5.76 -7.56
CA LYS A 56 -5.63 -4.71 -6.54
C LYS A 56 -4.27 -4.33 -5.98
N PHE A 57 -4.18 -3.18 -5.31
CA PHE A 57 -3.00 -2.82 -4.53
C PHE A 57 -3.34 -2.58 -3.06
N ALA A 58 -2.33 -2.66 -2.22
CA ALA A 58 -2.42 -2.27 -0.83
C ALA A 58 -1.07 -1.72 -0.34
N PHE A 59 -1.13 -0.61 0.37
CA PHE A 59 0.01 -0.04 1.06
C PHE A 59 -0.11 -0.35 2.55
N ILE A 60 0.81 -1.14 3.09
CA ILE A 60 0.65 -1.80 4.40
C ILE A 60 1.61 -1.21 5.42
N ARG A 61 1.11 -0.90 6.63
CA ARG A 61 1.89 -0.36 7.75
C ARG A 61 1.55 -1.05 9.07
N PRO A 62 2.52 -1.26 9.97
CA PRO A 62 2.22 -1.65 11.33
C PRO A 62 1.71 -0.45 12.14
N ASP A 63 0.56 -0.64 12.79
CA ASP A 63 -0.04 0.25 13.78
C ASP A 63 -0.13 -0.50 15.11
N ARG A 64 0.82 -0.22 16.02
CA ARG A 64 0.97 -0.91 17.31
C ARG A 64 1.08 -2.44 17.12
N SER A 65 0.07 -3.20 17.54
CA SER A 65 0.03 -4.66 17.49
C SER A 65 -0.70 -5.23 16.27
N ARG A 66 -1.14 -4.38 15.34
CA ARG A 66 -1.89 -4.80 14.14
C ARG A 66 -1.26 -4.25 12.86
N LEU A 67 -1.67 -4.80 11.73
CA LEU A 67 -1.37 -4.26 10.41
C LEU A 67 -2.59 -3.50 9.89
N VAL A 68 -2.34 -2.34 9.32
CA VAL A 68 -3.33 -1.56 8.59
C VAL A 68 -2.90 -1.40 7.15
N TYR A 69 -3.86 -1.17 6.26
CA TYR A 69 -3.60 -0.90 4.86
C TYR A 69 -4.39 0.30 4.37
N SER A 70 -3.86 0.94 3.33
CA SER A 70 -4.61 1.85 2.47
C SER A 70 -4.53 1.38 1.02
N ASN A 71 -5.64 1.49 0.32
CA ASN A 71 -5.74 1.30 -1.13
C ASN A 71 -6.45 2.48 -1.82
N THR A 72 -6.52 3.63 -1.15
CA THR A 72 -7.24 4.82 -1.63
C THR A 72 -6.32 6.04 -1.64
N GLU A 73 -5.81 6.41 -0.47
CA GLU A 73 -5.01 7.62 -0.24
C GLU A 73 -3.85 7.38 0.74
N TYR A 74 -2.82 8.24 0.69
CA TYR A 74 -1.72 8.21 1.65
C TYR A 74 -1.81 9.35 2.67
N ASP A 75 -1.92 8.97 3.95
CA ASP A 75 -1.78 9.86 5.09
C ASP A 75 -0.64 9.40 6.02
N LYS A 76 0.18 10.35 6.49
CA LYS A 76 1.22 10.04 7.50
C LYS A 76 0.57 9.61 8.83
N ASP A 77 -0.62 10.15 9.15
CA ASP A 77 -1.36 9.74 10.34
C ASP A 77 -2.19 8.48 10.10
N LEU A 78 -1.90 7.44 10.89
CA LEU A 78 -2.57 6.15 10.86
C LEU A 78 -3.92 6.14 11.60
N SER A 79 -4.34 7.27 12.17
CA SER A 79 -5.53 7.34 13.03
C SER A 79 -6.85 7.43 12.25
N ASN A 80 -6.81 7.80 10.96
CA ASN A 80 -8.00 7.91 10.12
C ASN A 80 -8.44 6.53 9.60
N PRO A 81 -9.56 5.97 10.09
CA PRO A 81 -10.03 4.64 9.70
C PRO A 81 -10.58 4.58 8.27
N ASP A 82 -10.92 5.72 7.66
CA ASP A 82 -11.38 5.77 6.26
C ASP A 82 -10.22 5.59 5.28
N ILE A 83 -8.99 5.86 5.73
CA ILE A 83 -7.75 5.69 4.96
C ILE A 83 -7.05 4.39 5.37
N TRP A 84 -6.89 4.17 6.67
CA TRP A 84 -6.13 3.06 7.23
C TRP A 84 -7.05 2.02 7.86
N ARG A 85 -7.37 0.98 7.08
CA ARG A 85 -8.27 -0.12 7.46
C ARG A 85 -7.49 -1.33 7.95
N ALA A 86 -8.14 -2.22 8.71
CA ALA A 86 -7.50 -3.44 9.21
C ALA A 86 -7.13 -4.37 8.04
N ILE A 87 -5.93 -4.95 8.03
CA ILE A 87 -5.46 -5.77 6.89
C ILE A 87 -6.38 -6.96 6.58
N GLU A 88 -7.09 -7.47 7.59
CA GLU A 88 -8.05 -8.55 7.48
C GLU A 88 -9.15 -8.22 6.46
N GLU A 89 -9.57 -6.94 6.37
CA GLU A 89 -10.60 -6.47 5.44
C GLU A 89 -10.13 -6.44 3.97
N LEU A 90 -8.81 -6.55 3.70
CA LEU A 90 -8.27 -6.50 2.35
C LEU A 90 -8.66 -7.73 1.52
N PHE A 91 -8.81 -8.88 2.17
CA PHE A 91 -8.97 -10.19 1.53
C PHE A 91 -10.41 -10.72 1.57
N GLU A 92 -11.35 -9.98 2.16
CA GLU A 92 -12.79 -10.28 2.16
C GLU A 92 -13.44 -10.07 0.77
#